data_AF-A0A8J7WT67-F1
#
_entry.id   AF-A0A8J7WT67-F1
#
_cell.length_a   1.000
_cell.length_b   1.000
_cell.length_c   1.000
_cell.angle_alpha   90.00
_cell.angle_beta   90.00
_cell.angle_gamma   90.00
#
_symmetry.space_group_name_H-M   'P 1'
#
loop_
_entity.id
_entity.type
_entity.pdbx_description
1 polymer ?
#
loop_
_entity_poly.entity_id
_entity_poly.type
_entity_poly.pdbx_seq_one_letter_code
_entity_poly.pdbx_strand_id
1 'polypeptide(L)'
;IGPQVYNYLDIGHSGWLGWPNNMSGAGPEYSKVVQSATGGYATVDGFVSDTANTTPSDEPYLPNTTLNVGGNPLDSAKFYQYNPYFDEHHYDEAMYSEFTSSGFPSSIGMIIDTSRNGWGGSARPTSLNSSPTTVDTYVAANKVDQRPFRGDWCNVNGAGIGARPQANPYGSGDHIIADVWIKPPGESDGDYPTATHTHGDPHCDPNGTQSDGNGGTYPTDAIPGYNVPAG
;
A
#
# COMPACT_ATOMS: atom_id res chain seq x y z
N ILE A 1 12.61 24.50 8.98
CA ILE A 1 12.99 23.82 7.72
C ILE A 1 13.41 24.91 6.73
N GLY A 2 14.50 24.72 5.96
CA GLY A 2 14.98 25.73 5.02
C GLY A 2 14.06 25.85 3.78
N PRO A 3 14.20 26.90 2.95
CA PRO A 3 13.27 27.18 1.84
C PRO A 3 13.33 26.18 0.66
N GLN A 4 14.12 25.11 0.75
CA GLN A 4 14.37 24.13 -0.31
C GLN A 4 14.17 22.68 0.16
N VAL A 5 13.56 22.49 1.33
CA VAL A 5 13.29 21.17 1.88
C VAL A 5 11.77 21.04 2.00
N TYR A 6 11.23 19.97 1.43
CA TYR A 6 9.82 19.64 1.47
C TYR A 6 9.64 18.34 2.26
N ASN A 7 8.82 18.38 3.31
CA ASN A 7 8.59 17.25 4.20
C ASN A 7 7.29 16.53 3.82
N TYR A 8 7.43 15.26 3.45
CA TYR A 8 6.33 14.34 3.23
C TYR A 8 6.32 13.31 4.35
N LEU A 9 5.23 13.22 5.10
CA LEU A 9 5.11 12.26 6.19
C LEU A 9 4.58 10.92 5.64
N ASP A 10 5.22 9.83 6.01
CA ASP A 10 4.76 8.48 5.66
C ASP A 10 3.39 8.18 6.29
N ILE A 11 2.51 7.54 5.52
CA ILE A 11 1.16 7.15 5.94
C ILE A 11 0.89 5.65 5.74
N GLY A 12 1.93 4.83 5.67
CA GLY A 12 1.78 3.41 5.36
C GLY A 12 1.22 3.21 3.96
N HIS A 13 0.16 2.41 3.85
CA HIS A 13 -0.50 2.10 2.58
C HIS A 13 -1.96 1.70 2.81
N SER A 14 -2.74 1.57 1.75
CA SER A 14 -4.16 1.25 1.83
C SER A 14 -4.45 -0.07 2.54
N GLY A 15 -3.56 -1.06 2.41
CA GLY A 15 -3.63 -2.36 3.11
C GLY A 15 -3.37 -2.31 4.62
N TRP A 16 -3.06 -1.14 5.20
CA TRP A 16 -2.84 -0.94 6.63
C TRP A 16 -3.84 0.05 7.24
N LEU A 17 -3.94 1.26 6.68
CA LEU A 17 -4.78 2.32 7.23
C LEU A 17 -6.12 2.49 6.50
N GLY A 18 -6.39 1.72 5.44
CA GLY A 18 -7.59 1.88 4.62
C GLY A 18 -8.92 1.56 5.32
N TRP A 19 -8.93 0.77 6.40
CA TRP A 19 -10.19 0.54 7.12
C TRP A 19 -10.73 1.84 7.74
N PRO A 20 -12.06 2.11 7.69
CA PRO A 20 -12.63 3.37 8.16
C PRO A 20 -12.24 3.78 9.59
N ASN A 21 -12.14 2.80 10.50
CA ASN A 21 -11.73 3.05 11.89
C ASN A 21 -10.24 3.41 12.00
N ASN A 22 -9.40 2.89 11.11
CA ASN A 22 -7.96 3.19 11.09
C ASN A 22 -7.75 4.58 10.46
N MET A 23 -8.37 4.83 9.30
CA MET A 23 -8.28 6.09 8.56
C MET A 23 -8.76 7.28 9.39
N SER A 24 -9.97 7.19 9.97
CA SER A 24 -10.52 8.27 10.82
C SER A 24 -9.71 8.53 12.10
N GLY A 25 -8.87 7.58 12.51
CA GLY A 25 -7.91 7.78 13.60
C GLY A 25 -6.60 8.45 13.14
N ALA A 26 -6.20 8.26 11.89
CA ALA A 26 -4.93 8.76 11.35
C ALA A 26 -4.91 10.29 11.29
N GLY A 27 -5.90 10.93 10.66
CA GLY A 27 -5.94 12.40 10.52
C GLY A 27 -5.69 13.16 11.83
N PRO A 28 -6.47 12.88 12.89
CA PRO A 28 -6.27 13.51 14.20
C PRO A 28 -4.92 13.20 14.84
N GLU A 29 -4.38 11.99 14.67
CA GLU A 29 -3.10 11.61 15.27
C GLU A 29 -1.92 12.33 14.61
N TYR A 30 -1.89 12.38 13.27
CA TYR A 30 -0.89 13.17 12.55
C TYR A 30 -1.02 14.66 12.86
N SER A 31 -2.25 15.18 12.98
CA SER A 31 -2.50 16.58 13.37
C SER A 31 -1.88 16.90 14.73
N LYS A 32 -2.03 16.03 15.75
CA LYS A 32 -1.40 16.21 17.07
C LYS A 32 0.13 16.29 16.96
N VAL A 33 0.74 15.36 16.23
CA VAL A 33 2.20 15.31 16.05
C VAL A 33 2.69 16.60 15.39
N VAL A 34 2.07 16.99 14.28
CA VAL A 34 2.48 18.17 13.49
C VAL A 34 2.25 19.47 14.25
N GLN A 35 1.14 19.60 14.99
CA GLN A 35 0.88 20.76 15.84
C GLN A 35 1.83 20.89 17.03
N SER A 36 2.46 19.79 17.46
CA SER A 36 3.50 19.85 18.51
C SER A 36 4.83 20.43 18.02
N ALA A 37 5.06 20.45 16.69
CA ALA A 37 6.25 21.02 16.10
C ALA A 37 6.20 22.55 16.06
N THR A 38 7.35 23.21 16.23
CA THR A 38 7.45 24.67 16.03
C THR A 38 7.18 25.00 14.56
N GLY A 39 6.04 25.63 14.28
CA GLY A 39 5.56 25.90 12.92
C GLY A 39 4.25 25.17 12.57
N GLY A 40 3.81 24.21 13.39
CA GLY A 40 2.54 23.50 13.20
C GLY A 40 2.45 22.89 11.80
N TYR A 41 1.29 23.03 11.14
CA TYR A 41 1.05 22.52 9.80
C TYR A 41 2.02 23.04 8.73
N ALA A 42 2.65 24.21 8.93
CA ALA A 42 3.64 24.73 7.97
C ALA A 42 4.96 23.95 7.95
N THR A 43 5.08 22.91 8.79
CA THR A 43 6.24 22.00 8.79
C THR A 43 6.07 20.80 7.86
N VAL A 44 4.90 20.64 7.24
CA VAL A 44 4.55 19.50 6.37
C VAL A 44 4.05 20.02 5.02
N ASP A 45 4.59 19.45 3.95
CA ASP A 45 4.25 19.78 2.57
C ASP A 45 3.31 18.73 1.95
N GLY A 46 3.24 17.54 2.55
CA GLY A 46 2.41 16.46 2.06
C GLY A 46 2.58 15.14 2.81
N PHE A 47 2.09 14.09 2.18
CA PHE A 47 2.13 12.72 2.70
C PHE A 47 2.57 11.74 1.63
N VAL A 48 3.15 10.62 2.05
CA VAL A 48 3.59 9.55 1.15
C VAL A 48 3.05 8.19 1.55
N SER A 49 2.48 7.48 0.58
CA SER A 49 1.98 6.12 0.71
C SER A 49 2.86 5.11 -0.04
N ASP A 50 2.64 3.84 0.28
CA ASP A 50 3.30 2.66 -0.30
C ASP A 50 4.83 2.62 -0.16
N THR A 51 5.42 3.43 0.73
CA THR A 51 6.87 3.49 0.97
C THR A 51 7.43 2.08 1.19
N ALA A 52 8.27 1.61 0.26
CA ALA A 52 8.84 0.27 0.25
C ALA A 52 7.82 -0.89 0.28
N ASN A 53 6.57 -0.67 -0.11
CA ASN A 53 5.54 -1.69 -0.21
C ASN A 53 5.28 -2.02 -1.70
N THR A 54 4.19 -2.72 -1.97
CA THR A 54 3.86 -3.26 -3.29
C THR A 54 2.36 -3.17 -3.59
N THR A 55 1.63 -2.25 -2.96
CA THR A 55 0.19 -2.12 -3.21
C THR A 55 -0.02 -1.37 -4.51
N PRO A 56 -0.79 -1.89 -5.48
CA PRO A 56 -0.89 -1.25 -6.78
C PRO A 56 -1.43 0.17 -6.67
N SER A 57 -0.93 1.08 -7.52
CA SER A 57 -1.49 2.44 -7.61
C SER A 57 -2.96 2.44 -8.01
N ASP A 58 -3.37 1.52 -8.88
CA ASP A 58 -4.76 1.33 -9.31
C ASP A 58 -5.12 -0.17 -9.46
N GLU A 59 -6.34 -0.55 -9.08
CA GLU A 59 -6.94 -1.87 -9.36
C GLU A 59 -7.94 -1.81 -10.54
N PRO A 60 -7.47 -1.87 -11.79
CA PRO A 60 -8.27 -1.50 -12.97
C PRO A 60 -9.46 -2.41 -13.25
N TYR A 61 -9.46 -3.63 -12.72
CA TYR A 61 -10.54 -4.60 -12.91
C TYR A 61 -11.44 -4.73 -11.68
N LEU A 62 -11.14 -4.03 -10.59
CA LEU A 62 -11.96 -4.03 -9.37
C LEU A 62 -12.35 -2.59 -8.94
N PRO A 63 -12.87 -1.72 -9.84
CA PRO A 63 -13.11 -0.31 -9.54
C PRO A 63 -14.31 -0.04 -8.62
N ASN A 64 -15.16 -1.05 -8.35
CA ASN A 64 -16.30 -0.94 -7.45
C ASN A 64 -16.14 -1.91 -6.28
N THR A 65 -15.62 -1.41 -5.17
CA THR A 65 -15.29 -2.20 -3.98
C THR A 65 -16.53 -2.76 -3.27
N THR A 66 -17.72 -2.23 -3.53
CA THR A 66 -18.99 -2.72 -2.96
C THR A 66 -19.85 -3.50 -3.95
N LEU A 67 -19.28 -3.87 -5.11
CA LEU A 67 -19.96 -4.70 -6.10
C LEU A 67 -20.51 -5.98 -5.45
N ASN A 68 -21.80 -6.27 -5.64
CA ASN A 68 -22.37 -7.51 -5.13
C ASN A 68 -21.97 -8.70 -5.99
N VAL A 69 -21.24 -9.65 -5.41
CA VAL A 69 -20.87 -10.92 -6.04
C VAL A 69 -21.31 -12.07 -5.12
N GLY A 70 -22.25 -12.89 -5.60
CA GLY A 70 -22.75 -14.01 -4.81
C GLY A 70 -23.47 -13.61 -3.53
N GLY A 71 -24.07 -12.41 -3.48
CA GLY A 71 -24.79 -11.90 -2.32
C GLY A 71 -23.95 -11.10 -1.33
N ASN A 72 -22.63 -10.98 -1.53
CA ASN A 72 -21.72 -10.26 -0.64
C ASN A 72 -21.06 -9.07 -1.36
N PRO A 73 -20.73 -7.97 -0.66
CA PRO A 73 -19.96 -6.88 -1.25
C PRO A 73 -18.53 -7.32 -1.51
N LEU A 74 -17.91 -6.82 -2.58
CA LEU A 74 -16.62 -7.33 -3.06
C LEU A 74 -15.48 -7.14 -2.05
N ASP A 75 -15.48 -6.05 -1.30
CA ASP A 75 -14.56 -5.75 -0.21
C ASP A 75 -14.57 -6.80 0.92
N SER A 76 -15.66 -7.57 1.07
CA SER A 76 -15.73 -8.68 2.03
C SER A 76 -14.84 -9.88 1.66
N ALA A 77 -14.25 -9.91 0.46
CA ALA A 77 -13.29 -10.94 0.08
C ALA A 77 -12.15 -11.03 1.11
N LYS A 78 -11.64 -12.24 1.35
CA LYS A 78 -10.58 -12.50 2.34
C LYS A 78 -9.32 -11.66 2.13
N PHE A 79 -9.03 -11.29 0.88
CA PHE A 79 -7.88 -10.46 0.55
C PHE A 79 -8.04 -8.99 1.00
N TYR A 80 -9.27 -8.46 1.01
CA TYR A 80 -9.54 -7.06 1.35
C TYR A 80 -10.15 -6.88 2.75
N GLN A 81 -10.84 -7.88 3.30
CA GLN A 81 -11.33 -7.90 4.69
C GLN A 81 -12.15 -6.65 5.07
N TYR A 82 -13.08 -6.25 4.21
CA TYR A 82 -13.91 -5.04 4.31
C TYR A 82 -13.13 -3.72 4.26
N ASN A 83 -11.90 -3.73 3.74
CA ASN A 83 -11.18 -2.51 3.40
C ASN A 83 -11.70 -1.94 2.08
N PRO A 84 -12.25 -0.72 2.05
CA PRO A 84 -12.84 -0.15 0.84
C PRO A 84 -11.80 0.42 -0.14
N TYR A 85 -10.51 0.41 0.20
CA TYR A 85 -9.42 0.91 -0.64
C TYR A 85 -8.55 -0.25 -1.13
N PHE A 86 -8.74 -0.61 -2.39
CA PHE A 86 -8.03 -1.74 -3.02
C PHE A 86 -6.67 -1.34 -3.58
N ASP A 87 -6.45 -0.05 -3.78
CA ASP A 87 -5.27 0.55 -4.39
C ASP A 87 -4.88 1.86 -3.68
N GLU A 88 -3.69 2.38 -4.01
CA GLU A 88 -3.12 3.54 -3.34
C GLU A 88 -3.72 4.87 -3.82
N HIS A 89 -4.12 4.99 -5.08
CA HIS A 89 -4.72 6.22 -5.59
C HIS A 89 -6.02 6.57 -4.84
N HIS A 90 -6.96 5.61 -4.71
CA HIS A 90 -8.20 5.89 -3.98
C HIS A 90 -7.96 6.06 -2.47
N TYR A 91 -6.94 5.40 -1.92
CA TYR A 91 -6.54 5.57 -0.53
C TYR A 91 -5.99 6.97 -0.26
N ASP A 92 -5.11 7.47 -1.12
CA ASP A 92 -4.49 8.78 -0.97
C ASP A 92 -5.48 9.92 -1.14
N GLU A 93 -6.43 9.81 -2.07
CA GLU A 93 -7.56 10.75 -2.21
C GLU A 93 -8.42 10.82 -0.93
N ALA A 94 -8.66 9.67 -0.30
CA ALA A 94 -9.41 9.60 0.96
C ALA A 94 -8.60 10.12 2.15
N MET A 95 -7.31 9.79 2.24
CA MET A 95 -6.42 10.30 3.27
C MET A 95 -6.23 11.82 3.16
N TYR A 96 -6.12 12.37 1.95
CA TYR A 96 -6.12 13.81 1.72
C TYR A 96 -7.38 14.46 2.31
N SER A 97 -8.55 13.88 2.05
CA SER A 97 -9.83 14.36 2.59
C SER A 97 -9.88 14.28 4.13
N GLU A 98 -9.34 13.21 4.71
CA GLU A 98 -9.22 13.03 6.16
C GLU A 98 -8.27 14.05 6.80
N PHE A 99 -7.10 14.28 6.21
CA PHE A 99 -6.13 15.26 6.72
C PHE A 99 -6.64 16.69 6.63
N THR A 100 -7.25 17.07 5.51
CA THR A 100 -7.85 18.40 5.37
C THR A 100 -9.01 18.61 6.33
N SER A 101 -9.83 17.57 6.58
CA SER A 101 -10.87 17.60 7.63
C SER A 101 -10.28 17.71 9.04
N SER A 102 -9.08 17.19 9.26
CA SER A 102 -8.30 17.33 10.50
C SER A 102 -7.54 18.65 10.61
N GLY A 103 -7.65 19.54 9.61
CA GLY A 103 -7.14 20.91 9.64
C GLY A 103 -5.82 21.14 8.92
N PHE A 104 -5.25 20.13 8.26
CA PHE A 104 -4.13 20.36 7.33
C PHE A 104 -4.56 21.27 6.18
N PRO A 105 -3.69 22.15 5.67
CA PRO A 105 -4.05 23.04 4.58
C PRO A 105 -4.32 22.25 3.30
N SER A 106 -5.24 22.72 2.46
CA SER A 106 -5.55 22.12 1.14
C SER A 106 -4.40 22.23 0.12
N SER A 107 -3.24 22.73 0.54
CA SER A 107 -2.03 22.80 -0.29
C SER A 107 -1.11 21.59 -0.12
N ILE A 108 -1.44 20.67 0.79
CA ILE A 108 -0.71 19.40 0.90
C ILE A 108 -0.84 18.62 -0.41
N GLY A 109 0.21 17.89 -0.78
CA GLY A 109 0.17 16.93 -1.88
C GLY A 109 0.40 15.50 -1.41
N MET A 110 -0.17 14.54 -2.11
CA MET A 110 0.06 13.11 -1.91
C MET A 110 1.13 12.63 -2.91
N ILE A 111 1.99 11.72 -2.51
CA ILE A 111 2.93 11.03 -3.40
C ILE A 111 2.90 9.52 -3.13
N ILE A 112 3.08 8.72 -4.17
CA ILE A 112 3.04 7.25 -4.06
C ILE A 112 4.43 6.70 -4.40
N ASP A 113 4.97 5.81 -3.55
CA ASP A 113 6.14 5.01 -3.91
C ASP A 113 5.75 3.90 -4.91
N THR A 114 6.03 4.14 -6.19
CA THR A 114 5.72 3.22 -7.30
C THR A 114 6.89 2.30 -7.67
N SER A 115 7.89 2.20 -6.79
CA SER A 115 9.12 1.45 -7.04
C SER A 115 8.87 -0.02 -7.37
N ARG A 116 7.91 -0.68 -6.72
CA ARG A 116 7.73 -2.15 -6.78
C ARG A 116 6.27 -2.61 -6.88
N ASN A 117 5.34 -1.71 -7.15
CA ASN A 117 3.90 -2.00 -7.14
C ASN A 117 3.27 -2.25 -8.53
N GLY A 118 4.09 -2.53 -9.54
CA GLY A 118 3.65 -2.64 -10.93
C GLY A 118 2.88 -3.92 -11.26
N TRP A 119 3.14 -5.02 -10.57
CA TRP A 119 2.49 -6.33 -10.78
C TRP A 119 2.31 -6.70 -12.26
N GLY A 120 3.41 -6.70 -13.01
CA GLY A 120 3.44 -7.09 -14.41
C GLY A 120 3.52 -8.61 -14.62
N GLY A 121 4.04 -9.03 -15.76
CA GLY A 121 4.27 -10.44 -16.07
C GLY A 121 2.99 -11.20 -16.44
N SER A 122 3.12 -12.51 -16.63
CA SER A 122 2.04 -13.36 -17.15
C SER A 122 0.90 -13.62 -16.17
N ALA A 123 1.09 -13.32 -14.88
CA ALA A 123 0.06 -13.47 -13.86
C ALA A 123 -0.90 -12.26 -13.80
N ARG A 124 -0.51 -11.11 -14.36
CA ARG A 124 -1.35 -9.91 -14.37
C ARG A 124 -2.61 -10.16 -15.20
N PRO A 125 -3.82 -9.93 -14.65
CA PRO A 125 -5.05 -9.96 -15.45
C PRO A 125 -4.97 -8.94 -16.60
N THR A 126 -5.52 -9.29 -17.77
CA THR A 126 -5.53 -8.41 -18.96
C THR A 126 -6.93 -7.93 -19.32
N SER A 127 -7.95 -8.48 -18.67
CA SER A 127 -9.36 -8.14 -18.87
C SER A 127 -10.16 -8.62 -17.66
N LEU A 128 -11.27 -7.93 -17.37
CA LEU A 128 -12.22 -8.37 -16.36
C LEU A 128 -12.76 -9.78 -16.68
N ASN A 129 -12.63 -10.70 -15.73
CA ASN A 129 -13.31 -11.98 -15.71
C ASN A 129 -14.48 -11.93 -14.72
N SER A 130 -15.69 -11.77 -15.25
CA SER A 130 -16.93 -11.71 -14.47
C SER A 130 -17.59 -13.07 -14.23
N SER A 131 -16.97 -14.17 -14.64
CA SER A 131 -17.52 -15.53 -14.50
C SER A 131 -17.59 -16.04 -13.04
N PRO A 132 -16.64 -15.71 -12.14
CA PRO A 132 -16.68 -16.19 -10.77
C PRO A 132 -17.89 -15.66 -9.99
N THR A 133 -18.49 -16.52 -9.17
CA THR A 133 -19.75 -16.22 -8.46
C THR A 133 -19.58 -15.99 -6.96
N THR A 134 -18.37 -16.11 -6.42
CA THR A 134 -18.05 -15.76 -5.03
C THR A 134 -17.02 -14.65 -4.98
N VAL A 135 -17.09 -13.79 -3.97
CA VAL A 135 -16.17 -12.64 -3.80
C VAL A 135 -14.70 -13.04 -3.86
N ASP A 136 -14.30 -14.10 -3.15
CA ASP A 136 -12.90 -14.57 -3.12
C ASP A 136 -12.41 -14.99 -4.51
N THR A 137 -13.20 -15.78 -5.24
CA THR A 137 -12.85 -16.23 -6.59
C THR A 137 -12.89 -15.10 -7.62
N TYR A 138 -13.75 -14.09 -7.40
CA TYR A 138 -13.85 -12.93 -8.27
C TYR A 138 -12.64 -12.01 -8.07
N VAL A 139 -12.28 -11.73 -6.81
CA VAL A 139 -11.08 -10.96 -6.48
C VAL A 139 -9.83 -11.67 -7.01
N ALA A 140 -9.66 -12.97 -6.72
CA ALA A 140 -8.50 -13.72 -7.20
C ALA A 140 -8.35 -13.74 -8.73
N ALA A 141 -9.44 -13.66 -9.49
CA ALA A 141 -9.40 -13.64 -10.94
C ALA A 141 -9.08 -12.27 -11.56
N ASN A 142 -9.17 -11.19 -10.76
CA ASN A 142 -9.18 -9.82 -11.28
C ASN A 142 -8.20 -8.86 -10.60
N LYS A 143 -7.76 -9.13 -9.37
CA LYS A 143 -6.77 -8.29 -8.67
C LYS A 143 -5.43 -8.29 -9.41
N VAL A 144 -4.78 -7.14 -9.49
CA VAL A 144 -3.42 -7.06 -10.02
C VAL A 144 -2.38 -7.40 -8.96
N ASP A 145 -2.61 -7.02 -7.70
CA ASP A 145 -1.77 -7.43 -6.58
C ASP A 145 -1.79 -8.96 -6.47
N GLN A 146 -0.66 -9.65 -6.61
CA GLN A 146 -0.65 -11.13 -6.56
C GLN A 146 -0.29 -11.70 -5.19
N ARG A 147 -0.07 -10.88 -4.16
CA ARG A 147 0.19 -11.37 -2.80
C ARG A 147 -0.92 -12.29 -2.30
N PRO A 148 -0.62 -13.29 -1.47
CA PRO A 148 -1.63 -14.06 -0.76
C PRO A 148 -2.30 -13.23 0.34
N PHE A 149 -1.57 -12.28 0.96
CA PHE A 149 -2.10 -11.39 1.98
C PHE A 149 -1.52 -9.97 1.85
N ARG A 150 -2.33 -8.94 2.04
CA ARG A 150 -1.91 -7.52 1.87
C ARG A 150 -0.86 -7.06 2.89
N GLY A 151 -0.67 -7.82 3.97
CA GLY A 151 0.39 -7.59 4.96
C GLY A 151 1.74 -8.22 4.60
N ASP A 152 1.85 -8.92 3.47
CA ASP A 152 3.15 -9.40 2.97
C ASP A 152 3.96 -8.18 2.47
N TRP A 153 5.07 -7.87 3.14
CA TRP A 153 5.89 -6.69 2.87
C TRP A 153 7.35 -7.01 2.52
N CYS A 154 7.89 -8.13 3.02
CA CYS A 154 9.30 -8.43 2.89
C CYS A 154 9.62 -9.28 1.66
N ASN A 155 10.44 -8.73 0.76
CA ASN A 155 10.93 -9.40 -0.44
C ASN A 155 9.79 -10.11 -1.19
N VAL A 156 8.65 -9.43 -1.41
CA VAL A 156 7.43 -10.03 -1.96
C VAL A 156 7.70 -10.68 -3.32
N ASN A 157 7.33 -11.95 -3.45
CA ASN A 157 7.57 -12.76 -4.63
C ASN A 157 6.63 -12.38 -5.79
N GLY A 158 7.20 -12.17 -6.97
CA GLY A 158 6.44 -11.80 -8.17
C GLY A 158 6.04 -10.32 -8.27
N ALA A 159 6.33 -9.50 -7.24
CA ALA A 159 6.26 -8.05 -7.36
C ALA A 159 7.20 -7.55 -8.47
N GLY A 160 6.83 -6.44 -9.10
CA GLY A 160 7.53 -5.91 -10.27
C GLY A 160 7.55 -4.39 -10.26
N ILE A 161 8.54 -3.80 -10.92
CA ILE A 161 8.70 -2.34 -10.95
C ILE A 161 7.43 -1.67 -11.51
N GLY A 162 6.91 -0.68 -10.79
CA GLY A 162 5.72 0.09 -11.15
C GLY A 162 5.97 1.22 -12.14
N ALA A 163 5.11 2.25 -12.05
CA ALA A 163 5.24 3.48 -12.83
C ALA A 163 6.63 4.09 -12.64
N ARG A 164 7.12 4.82 -13.64
CA ARG A 164 8.38 5.56 -13.49
C ARG A 164 8.09 6.87 -12.76
N PRO A 165 9.04 7.43 -12.00
CA PRO A 165 8.81 8.69 -11.31
C PRO A 165 8.31 9.77 -12.27
N GLN A 166 7.16 10.36 -11.94
CA GLN A 166 6.43 11.27 -12.81
C GLN A 166 5.69 12.29 -11.95
N ALA A 167 5.79 13.57 -12.30
CA ALA A 167 4.96 14.61 -11.68
C ALA A 167 3.53 14.59 -12.24
N ASN A 168 2.54 14.79 -11.37
CA ASN A 168 1.11 14.84 -11.66
C ASN A 168 0.62 13.67 -12.56
N PRO A 169 0.80 12.40 -12.13
CA PRO A 169 0.48 11.23 -12.95
C PRO A 169 -1.00 11.17 -13.37
N TYR A 170 -1.91 11.67 -12.54
CA TYR A 170 -3.36 11.71 -12.79
C TYR A 170 -3.85 13.08 -13.32
N GLY A 171 -2.94 14.02 -13.59
CA GLY A 171 -3.24 15.37 -14.06
C GLY A 171 -3.28 16.41 -12.94
N SER A 172 -3.27 17.69 -13.29
CA SER A 172 -3.05 18.80 -12.34
C SER A 172 -4.21 19.11 -11.40
N GLY A 173 -5.34 18.40 -11.53
CA GLY A 173 -6.52 18.56 -10.66
C GLY A 173 -6.62 17.50 -9.56
N ASP A 174 -5.69 16.56 -9.57
CA ASP A 174 -5.62 15.42 -8.67
C ASP A 174 -4.73 15.74 -7.45
N HIS A 175 -4.95 15.10 -6.30
CA HIS A 175 -4.14 15.36 -5.11
C HIS A 175 -2.83 14.57 -5.10
N ILE A 176 -2.69 13.56 -5.97
CA ILE A 176 -1.44 12.83 -6.18
C ILE A 176 -0.56 13.64 -7.13
N ILE A 177 0.46 14.28 -6.55
CA ILE A 177 1.33 15.22 -7.25
C ILE A 177 2.59 14.58 -7.82
N ALA A 178 2.95 13.37 -7.39
CA ALA A 178 4.05 12.62 -7.98
C ALA A 178 3.97 11.11 -7.69
N ASP A 179 4.31 10.33 -8.71
CA ASP A 179 4.87 8.99 -8.52
C ASP A 179 6.36 9.15 -8.23
N VAL A 180 6.85 8.46 -7.20
CA VAL A 180 8.26 8.46 -6.81
C VAL A 180 8.76 7.04 -6.63
N TRP A 181 10.08 6.85 -6.67
CA TRP A 181 10.71 5.61 -6.21
C TRP A 181 11.46 5.92 -4.94
N ILE A 182 10.90 5.53 -3.79
CA ILE A 182 11.56 5.70 -2.50
C ILE A 182 12.41 4.48 -2.21
N LYS A 183 11.81 3.29 -2.23
CA LYS A 183 12.60 2.05 -2.19
C LYS A 183 13.36 1.89 -3.50
N PRO A 184 14.70 1.77 -3.49
CA PRO A 184 15.43 1.49 -4.71
C PRO A 184 15.14 0.06 -5.19
N PRO A 185 14.58 -0.13 -6.41
CA PRO A 185 14.27 -1.47 -6.90
C PRO A 185 15.54 -2.33 -6.99
N GLY A 186 15.52 -3.49 -6.33
CA GLY A 186 16.64 -4.44 -6.28
C GLY A 186 17.37 -4.50 -4.94
N GLU A 187 17.13 -3.53 -4.04
CA GLU A 187 17.61 -3.63 -2.66
C GLU A 187 16.67 -4.52 -1.84
N SER A 188 17.26 -5.39 -1.01
CA SER A 188 16.49 -6.30 -0.15
C SER A 188 15.72 -5.54 0.93
N ASP A 189 14.59 -6.09 1.35
CA ASP A 189 13.80 -5.60 2.49
C ASP A 189 14.31 -6.14 3.83
N GLY A 190 15.06 -7.24 3.82
CA GLY A 190 15.54 -7.88 5.04
C GLY A 190 15.95 -9.34 4.85
N ASP A 191 16.74 -9.80 5.80
CA ASP A 191 17.07 -11.19 6.04
C ASP A 191 16.09 -11.82 7.02
N TYR A 192 16.18 -13.14 7.18
CA TYR A 192 15.38 -13.89 8.14
C TYR A 192 16.24 -14.79 9.04
N PRO A 193 15.77 -15.08 10.27
CA PRO A 193 16.51 -15.93 11.20
C PRO A 193 16.67 -17.36 10.69
N THR A 194 17.88 -17.92 10.79
CA THR A 194 18.20 -19.33 10.57
C THR A 194 19.05 -19.88 11.72
N ALA A 195 19.30 -21.19 11.72
CA ALA A 195 20.14 -21.83 12.75
C ALA A 195 21.57 -21.25 12.83
N THR A 196 22.10 -20.72 11.73
CA THR A 196 23.44 -20.12 11.65
C THR A 196 23.42 -18.60 11.59
N HIS A 197 22.23 -17.99 11.61
CA HIS A 197 22.01 -16.56 11.40
C HIS A 197 20.83 -16.09 12.26
N THR A 198 21.06 -15.69 13.50
CA THR A 198 19.97 -15.50 14.48
C THR A 198 19.29 -14.14 14.42
N HIS A 199 19.67 -13.26 13.49
CA HIS A 199 19.02 -11.97 13.26
C HIS A 199 18.18 -11.99 11.98
N GLY A 200 17.36 -10.95 11.79
CA GLY A 200 16.40 -10.83 10.70
C GLY A 200 14.96 -10.91 11.17
N ASP A 201 14.04 -10.75 10.23
CA ASP A 201 12.59 -10.77 10.47
C ASP A 201 11.97 -12.06 9.92
N PRO A 202 11.21 -12.84 10.71
CA PRO A 202 10.48 -14.01 10.22
C PRO A 202 9.51 -13.71 9.06
N HIS A 203 9.05 -12.48 8.88
CA HIS A 203 8.28 -12.06 7.71
C HIS A 203 9.06 -12.14 6.40
N CYS A 204 10.39 -12.19 6.46
CA CYS A 204 11.27 -12.39 5.31
C CYS A 204 11.59 -13.87 5.04
N ASP A 205 11.14 -14.81 5.88
CA ASP A 205 11.38 -16.25 5.67
C ASP A 205 10.42 -16.80 4.61
N PRO A 206 10.90 -17.30 3.45
CA PRO A 206 10.05 -17.87 2.40
C PRO A 206 9.29 -19.14 2.84
N ASN A 207 9.67 -19.77 3.95
CA ASN A 207 8.95 -20.91 4.54
C ASN A 207 8.13 -20.51 5.78
N GLY A 208 8.12 -19.21 6.11
CA GLY A 208 7.41 -18.65 7.22
C GLY A 208 5.91 -18.51 6.96
N THR A 209 5.18 -18.20 8.02
CA THR A 209 3.77 -17.83 7.96
C THR A 209 3.53 -16.61 8.84
N GLN A 210 2.52 -15.84 8.49
CA GLN A 210 2.06 -14.67 9.22
C GLN A 210 0.56 -14.70 9.44
N SER A 211 0.10 -13.98 10.47
CA SER A 211 -1.32 -13.87 10.79
C SER A 211 -1.85 -12.49 10.43
N ASP A 212 -3.10 -12.45 9.96
CA ASP A 212 -3.85 -11.20 9.77
C ASP A 212 -4.39 -10.61 11.09
N GLY A 213 -4.06 -11.21 12.25
CA GLY A 213 -4.57 -10.79 13.55
C GLY A 213 -6.04 -11.17 13.82
N ASN A 214 -6.74 -11.72 12.82
CA ASN A 214 -8.16 -12.12 12.86
C ASN A 214 -8.34 -13.64 12.73
N GLY A 215 -7.28 -14.41 13.00
CA GLY A 215 -7.29 -15.87 12.95
C GLY A 215 -6.98 -16.47 11.58
N GLY A 216 -6.72 -15.65 10.56
CA GLY A 216 -6.14 -16.08 9.30
C GLY A 216 -4.63 -16.35 9.45
N THR A 217 -4.13 -17.28 8.64
CA THR A 217 -2.71 -17.59 8.53
C THR A 217 -2.35 -17.72 7.06
N TYR A 218 -1.32 -17.00 6.65
CA TYR A 218 -0.87 -16.87 5.27
C TYR A 218 0.63 -17.17 5.20
N PRO A 219 1.16 -17.69 4.09
CA PRO A 219 2.59 -17.66 3.85
C PRO A 219 3.07 -16.20 3.80
N THR A 220 4.32 -15.95 4.14
CA THR A 220 4.97 -14.62 4.06
C THR A 220 5.17 -14.12 2.62
N ASP A 221 5.12 -15.04 1.65
CA ASP A 221 5.36 -14.79 0.22
C ASP A 221 6.72 -14.14 -0.09
N ALA A 222 7.71 -14.28 0.80
CA ALA A 222 9.06 -13.81 0.57
C ALA A 222 9.75 -14.64 -0.54
N ILE A 223 10.58 -14.00 -1.37
CA ILE A 223 11.28 -14.66 -2.48
C ILE A 223 12.19 -15.80 -1.94
N PRO A 224 11.99 -17.05 -2.40
CA PRO A 224 12.82 -18.18 -1.97
C PRO A 224 14.28 -18.08 -2.42
N GLY A 225 15.19 -18.62 -1.61
CA GLY A 225 16.59 -18.83 -2.00
C GLY A 225 17.51 -17.63 -1.80
N TYR A 226 17.00 -16.52 -1.26
CA TYR A 226 17.79 -15.34 -0.91
C TYR A 226 17.57 -14.99 0.55
N ASN A 227 18.65 -14.95 1.33
CA ASN A 227 18.65 -14.46 2.71
C ASN A 227 19.69 -13.33 2.78
N VAL A 228 19.25 -12.13 2.41
CA VAL A 228 20.12 -10.96 2.20
C VAL A 228 19.67 -9.87 3.17
N PRO A 229 20.56 -9.31 4.00
CA PRO A 229 20.18 -8.21 4.89
C PRO A 229 19.67 -7.00 4.12
N ALA A 230 18.83 -6.19 4.76
CA ALA A 230 18.42 -4.91 4.21
C ALA A 230 19.65 -4.01 3.95
N GLY A 231 19.66 -3.33 2.80
CA GLY A 231 20.70 -2.39 2.37
C GLY A 231 20.57 -1.02 3.03
#